data_AF-A0A7C7EU37-F1
#
_entry.id   AF-A0A7C7EU37-F1
#
_cell.length_a   1.000
_cell.length_b   1.000
_cell.length_c   1.000
_cell.angle_alpha   90.00
_cell.angle_beta   90.00
_cell.angle_gamma   90.00
#
_symmetry.space_group_name_H-M   'P 1'
#
loop_
_entity.id
_entity.type
_entity.pdbx_description
1 polymer ?
#
loop_
_entity_poly.entity_id
_entity_poly.type
_entity_poly.pdbx_seq_one_letter_code
_entity_poly.pdbx_strand_id
1 'polypeptide(L)'
;MSYCKKCNYFSKDDIDRCPNCKQYMVKEAPENDAPVIAIRTAGIEHERITAALQDSKIPFSERFARKQASANVVTGVNSASVDIIVNYKDYEKTYDLLVGIGAIKLDGEEIIDEVDEKQPVKKSVRPGEEEFEEMSTRKRIIVRILSAILFIVVVWGVVVGVDYVMALVKGLFI
;
A
#
# COMPACT_ATOMS: atom_id res chain seq x y z
N MET A 1 -1.24 -2.12 24.05
CA MET A 1 -0.79 -3.14 23.09
C MET A 1 -1.89 -4.14 22.81
N SER A 2 -2.01 -4.54 21.56
CA SER A 2 -3.09 -5.41 21.07
C SER A 2 -2.52 -6.54 20.23
N TYR A 3 -2.96 -7.77 20.49
CA TYR A 3 -2.55 -8.97 19.75
C TYR A 3 -3.74 -9.75 19.18
N CYS A 4 -3.62 -10.20 17.94
CA CYS A 4 -4.63 -11.03 17.28
C CYS A 4 -4.17 -12.49 17.16
N LYS A 5 -4.77 -13.39 17.96
CA LYS A 5 -4.47 -14.85 17.95
C LYS A 5 -4.71 -15.56 16.61
N LYS A 6 -5.52 -14.98 15.72
CA LYS A 6 -5.86 -15.60 14.42
C LYS A 6 -4.92 -15.18 13.29
N CYS A 7 -4.45 -13.95 13.33
CA CYS A 7 -3.63 -13.36 12.27
C CYS A 7 -2.19 -13.11 12.70
N ASN A 8 -1.84 -13.30 13.97
CA ASN A 8 -0.53 -12.98 14.55
C ASN A 8 -0.16 -11.51 14.39
N TYR A 9 -1.16 -10.64 14.18
CA TYR A 9 -0.97 -9.19 14.07
C TYR A 9 -0.79 -8.62 15.47
N PHE A 10 0.26 -7.81 15.62
CA PHE A 10 0.59 -7.11 16.85
C PHE A 10 0.62 -5.61 16.59
N SER A 11 0.09 -4.84 17.55
CA SER A 11 0.16 -3.39 17.55
C SER A 11 0.56 -2.92 18.93
N LYS A 12 1.46 -1.92 19.00
CA LYS A 12 1.77 -1.23 20.26
C LYS A 12 0.55 -0.47 20.76
N ASP A 13 -0.24 0.08 19.83
CA ASP A 13 -1.48 0.80 20.13
C ASP A 13 -2.63 -0.13 20.55
N ASP A 14 -3.56 0.43 21.32
CA ASP A 14 -4.80 -0.22 21.72
C ASP A 14 -5.84 -0.14 20.59
N ILE A 15 -5.97 -1.23 19.84
CA ILE A 15 -6.88 -1.37 18.70
C ILE A 15 -7.89 -2.47 19.05
N ASP A 16 -9.17 -2.14 19.02
CA ASP A 16 -10.23 -3.10 19.37
C ASP A 16 -10.43 -4.21 18.32
N ARG A 17 -10.18 -3.90 17.04
CA ARG A 17 -10.43 -4.81 15.91
C ARG A 17 -9.22 -4.95 15.01
N CYS A 18 -8.85 -6.19 14.72
CA CYS A 18 -7.73 -6.48 13.83
C CYS A 18 -7.99 -5.97 12.40
N PRO A 19 -7.07 -5.23 11.76
CA PRO A 19 -7.25 -4.74 10.39
C PRO A 19 -7.30 -5.86 9.35
N ASN A 20 -6.70 -7.02 9.66
CA ASN A 20 -6.62 -8.16 8.73
C ASN A 20 -7.89 -9.04 8.78
N CYS A 21 -8.34 -9.46 9.97
CA CYS A 21 -9.48 -10.37 10.12
C CYS A 21 -10.73 -9.78 10.78
N LYS A 22 -10.70 -8.51 11.20
CA LYS A 22 -11.81 -7.78 11.87
C LYS A 22 -12.30 -8.40 13.19
N GLN A 23 -11.55 -9.37 13.72
CA GLN A 23 -11.86 -10.04 14.98
C GLN A 23 -11.35 -9.20 16.15
N TYR A 24 -12.01 -9.33 17.31
CA TYR A 24 -11.60 -8.62 18.51
C TYR A 24 -10.17 -9.01 18.90
N MET A 25 -9.35 -8.00 19.18
CA MET A 25 -7.96 -8.21 19.61
C MET A 25 -7.90 -8.42 21.12
N VAL A 26 -6.91 -9.18 21.55
CA VAL A 26 -6.60 -9.36 22.97
C VAL A 26 -5.73 -8.19 23.40
N LYS A 27 -6.14 -7.47 24.44
CA LYS A 27 -5.43 -6.30 24.99
C LYS A 27 -4.40 -6.71 26.04
N GLU A 28 -3.61 -7.71 25.72
CA GLU A 28 -2.57 -8.27 26.59
C GLU A 28 -1.32 -8.52 25.77
N ALA A 29 -0.16 -8.49 26.45
CA ALA A 29 1.09 -8.89 25.84
C ALA A 29 0.99 -10.38 25.43
N PRO A 30 1.35 -10.73 24.19
CA PRO A 30 1.45 -12.14 23.82
C PRO A 30 2.58 -12.81 24.61
N GLU A 31 2.51 -14.14 24.73
CA GLU A 31 3.59 -14.93 25.35
C GLU A 31 4.90 -14.73 24.58
N ASN A 32 6.05 -14.89 25.25
CA ASN A 32 7.37 -14.63 24.64
C ASN A 32 7.64 -15.43 23.36
N ASP A 33 7.12 -16.66 23.29
CA ASP A 33 7.29 -17.56 22.14
C ASP A 33 6.14 -17.44 21.13
N ALA A 34 5.20 -16.51 21.34
CA ALA A 34 4.09 -16.31 20.42
C ALA A 34 4.59 -15.73 19.09
N PRO A 35 4.15 -16.27 17.95
CA PRO A 35 4.51 -15.75 16.64
C PRO A 35 3.82 -14.40 16.40
N VAL A 36 4.60 -13.40 16.00
CA VAL A 36 4.15 -12.04 15.71
C VAL A 36 4.64 -11.61 14.33
N ILE A 37 3.78 -10.99 13.53
CA ILE A 37 4.17 -10.41 12.25
C ILE A 37 4.98 -9.13 12.51
N ALA A 38 6.23 -9.10 12.05
CA ALA A 38 7.10 -7.93 12.14
C ALA A 38 6.84 -6.95 10.99
N ILE A 39 6.84 -7.45 9.75
CA ILE A 39 6.67 -6.64 8.54
C ILE A 39 6.11 -7.49 7.40
N ARG A 40 5.37 -6.83 6.51
CA ARG A 40 4.96 -7.37 5.21
C ARG A 40 5.80 -6.71 4.12
N THR A 41 6.49 -7.52 3.31
CA THR A 41 7.42 -7.04 2.28
C THR A 41 7.26 -7.85 1.00
N ALA A 42 7.86 -7.41 -0.11
CA ALA A 42 7.87 -8.10 -1.40
C ALA A 42 9.16 -7.75 -2.17
N GLY A 43 9.54 -8.62 -3.11
CA GLY A 43 10.65 -8.36 -4.04
C GLY A 43 12.00 -8.16 -3.34
N ILE A 44 12.77 -7.17 -3.82
CA ILE A 44 14.14 -6.91 -3.36
C ILE A 44 14.20 -6.47 -1.89
N GLU A 45 13.16 -5.80 -1.40
CA GLU A 45 13.09 -5.43 0.02
C GLU A 45 13.03 -6.66 0.93
N HIS A 46 12.34 -7.73 0.50
CA HIS A 46 12.29 -8.99 1.23
C HIS A 46 13.67 -9.63 1.35
N GLU A 47 14.43 -9.67 0.25
CA GLU A 47 15.80 -10.18 0.23
C GLU A 47 16.73 -9.36 1.14
N ARG A 48 16.60 -8.02 1.12
CA ARG A 48 17.39 -7.14 2.00
C ARG A 48 17.08 -7.36 3.48
N ILE A 49 15.80 -7.46 3.84
CA ILE A 49 15.37 -7.65 5.22
C ILE A 49 15.77 -9.04 5.73
N THR A 50 15.59 -10.08 4.93
CA THR A 50 15.94 -11.46 5.32
C THR A 50 17.43 -11.62 5.52
N ALA A 51 18.27 -11.02 4.66
CA ALA A 51 19.72 -11.00 4.86
C ALA A 51 20.10 -10.35 6.19
N ALA A 52 19.55 -9.17 6.50
CA ALA A 52 19.83 -8.46 7.75
C ALA A 52 19.39 -9.25 9.01
N LEU A 53 18.27 -9.97 8.94
CA LEU A 53 17.81 -10.85 10.01
C LEU A 53 18.72 -12.06 10.21
N GLN A 54 19.20 -12.66 9.12
CA GLN A 54 20.15 -13.77 9.16
C GLN A 54 21.50 -13.36 9.77
N ASP A 55 22.02 -12.20 9.36
CA ASP A 55 23.27 -11.63 9.89
C ASP A 55 23.19 -11.37 11.40
N SER A 56 22.02 -10.92 11.85
CA SER A 56 21.73 -10.65 13.26
C SER A 56 21.34 -11.89 14.05
N LYS A 57 21.30 -13.07 13.40
CA LYS A 57 20.94 -14.37 13.99
C LYS A 57 19.58 -14.37 14.69
N ILE A 58 18.63 -13.60 14.15
CA ILE A 58 17.25 -13.55 14.68
C ILE A 58 16.44 -14.68 14.02
N PRO A 59 15.78 -15.56 14.80
CA PRO A 59 14.92 -16.59 14.23
C PRO A 59 13.65 -15.98 13.63
N PHE A 60 13.40 -16.26 12.35
CA PHE A 60 12.20 -15.82 11.64
C PHE A 60 11.60 -16.94 10.81
N SER A 61 10.32 -16.79 10.48
CA SER A 61 9.58 -17.65 9.56
C SER A 61 8.83 -16.81 8.53
N GLU A 62 8.62 -17.38 7.35
CA GLU A 62 7.98 -16.68 6.23
C GLU A 62 6.62 -17.26 5.93
N ARG A 63 5.66 -16.38 5.64
CA ARG A 63 4.33 -16.77 5.19
C ARG A 63 3.94 -15.99 3.95
N PHE A 64 3.80 -16.69 2.84
CA PHE A 64 3.31 -16.11 1.60
C PHE A 64 1.82 -15.76 1.69
N ALA A 65 1.45 -14.58 1.17
CA ALA A 65 0.05 -14.24 0.99
C ALA A 65 -0.60 -15.23 0.00
N ARG A 66 -1.65 -15.94 0.45
CA ARG A 66 -2.34 -17.04 -0.28
C ARG A 66 -2.76 -16.74 -1.73
N LYS A 67 -2.82 -15.46 -2.14
CA LYS A 67 -3.23 -15.06 -3.49
C LYS A 67 -2.10 -15.01 -4.53
N GLN A 68 -0.83 -15.13 -4.13
CA GLN A 68 0.30 -14.85 -5.04
C GLN A 68 1.36 -15.96 -5.15
N ALA A 69 1.24 -17.05 -4.38
CA ALA A 69 2.22 -18.13 -4.40
C ALA A 69 2.39 -18.80 -5.78
N SER A 70 1.31 -18.87 -6.58
CA SER A 70 1.35 -19.46 -7.93
C SER A 70 2.05 -18.59 -8.98
N ALA A 71 2.17 -17.27 -8.75
CA ALA A 71 2.78 -16.35 -9.72
C ALA A 71 4.31 -16.45 -9.72
N ASN A 72 4.95 -16.56 -8.54
CA ASN A 72 6.42 -16.56 -8.42
C ASN A 72 7.09 -17.75 -9.13
N VAL A 73 6.46 -18.93 -9.13
CA VAL A 73 7.03 -20.14 -9.78
C VAL A 73 7.11 -19.99 -11.30
N VAL A 74 6.22 -19.19 -11.88
CA VAL A 74 6.09 -19.04 -13.33
C VAL A 74 6.86 -17.81 -13.84
N THR A 75 6.87 -16.71 -13.09
CA THR A 75 7.49 -15.46 -13.53
C THR A 75 8.95 -15.30 -13.13
N GLY A 76 9.44 -16.08 -12.16
CA GLY A 76 10.79 -15.93 -11.60
C GLY A 76 11.01 -14.61 -10.85
N VAL A 77 9.96 -13.81 -10.67
CA VAL A 77 10.01 -12.53 -9.96
C VAL A 77 9.23 -12.68 -8.66
N ASN A 78 9.91 -12.48 -7.52
CA ASN A 78 9.34 -12.52 -6.17
C ASN A 78 8.40 -11.34 -5.90
N SER A 79 7.35 -11.19 -6.70
CA SER A 79 6.34 -10.13 -6.57
C SER A 79 5.28 -10.45 -5.51
N ALA A 80 5.27 -11.69 -4.99
CA ALA A 80 4.39 -12.08 -3.91
C ALA A 80 4.76 -11.36 -2.60
N SER A 81 3.74 -10.81 -1.94
CA SER A 81 3.86 -10.30 -0.58
C SER A 81 4.11 -11.45 0.42
N VAL A 82 5.14 -11.27 1.24
CA VAL A 82 5.59 -12.19 2.28
C VAL A 82 5.46 -11.51 3.63
N ASP A 83 4.80 -12.20 4.56
CA ASP A 83 4.76 -11.82 5.97
C ASP A 83 5.96 -12.46 6.69
N ILE A 84 6.83 -11.63 7.27
CA ILE A 84 7.93 -12.08 8.12
C ILE A 84 7.41 -12.16 9.56
N ILE A 85 7.54 -13.35 10.15
CA ILE A 85 7.03 -13.68 11.49
C ILE A 85 8.20 -13.99 12.40
N VAL A 86 8.26 -13.30 13.53
CA VAL A 86 9.27 -13.48 14.60
C VAL A 86 8.58 -13.81 15.91
N ASN A 87 9.31 -14.37 16.87
CA ASN A 87 8.80 -14.54 18.23
C ASN A 87 8.70 -13.19 18.93
N TYR A 88 7.69 -13.03 19.79
CA TYR A 88 7.47 -11.77 20.50
C TYR A 88 8.71 -11.29 21.28
N LYS A 89 9.46 -12.21 21.89
CA LYS A 89 10.72 -11.89 22.60
C LYS A 89 11.76 -11.17 21.73
N ASP A 90 11.79 -11.46 20.44
CA ASP A 90 12.75 -10.88 19.49
C ASP A 90 12.14 -9.77 18.64
N TYR A 91 10.87 -9.41 18.90
CA TYR A 91 10.15 -8.38 18.15
C TYR A 91 10.80 -7.00 18.28
N GLU A 92 11.19 -6.58 19.48
CA GLU A 92 11.80 -5.26 19.69
C GLU A 92 13.15 -5.16 18.97
N LYS A 93 14.01 -6.17 19.10
CA LYS A 93 15.29 -6.24 18.37
C LYS A 93 15.10 -6.23 16.86
N THR A 94 14.08 -6.95 16.40
CA THR A 94 13.71 -6.97 14.98
C THR A 94 13.24 -5.59 14.53
N TYR A 95 12.42 -4.91 15.33
CA TYR A 95 11.91 -3.59 15.03
C TYR A 95 13.04 -2.57 14.92
N ASP A 96 13.97 -2.55 15.88
CA ASP A 96 15.12 -1.64 15.87
C ASP A 96 16.03 -1.88 14.66
N LEU A 97 16.25 -3.15 14.28
CA LEU A 97 16.98 -3.50 13.07
C LEU A 97 16.25 -3.04 11.80
N LEU A 98 14.94 -3.26 11.72
CA LEU A 98 14.12 -2.84 10.57
C LEU A 98 14.08 -1.31 10.42
N VAL A 99 14.10 -0.56 11.52
CA VAL A 99 14.28 0.89 11.51
C VAL A 99 15.69 1.26 11.04
N GLY A 100 16.72 0.62 11.59
CA GLY A 100 18.12 0.90 11.24
C GLY A 100 18.48 0.65 9.77
N ILE A 101 17.84 -0.32 9.11
CA ILE A 101 18.00 -0.57 7.67
C ILE A 101 17.09 0.30 6.78
N GLY A 102 16.21 1.10 7.40
CA GLY A 102 15.23 1.95 6.71
C GLY A 102 14.02 1.21 6.13
N ALA A 103 13.75 -0.02 6.58
CA ALA A 103 12.59 -0.81 6.15
C ALA A 103 11.28 -0.34 6.81
N ILE A 104 11.35 0.19 8.03
CA ILE A 104 10.23 0.86 8.71
C ILE A 104 10.57 2.35 8.78
N LYS A 105 9.79 3.18 8.08
CA LYS A 105 9.91 4.63 8.13
C LYS A 105 9.17 5.14 9.36
N LEU A 106 9.88 5.77 10.29
CA LEU A 106 9.26 6.52 11.38
C LEU A 106 8.83 7.89 10.83
N ASP A 107 7.65 8.36 11.22
CA ASP A 107 7.13 9.67 10.82
C ASP A 107 8.05 10.79 11.36
N GLY A 108 9.05 11.20 10.57
CA GLY A 108 9.97 12.28 10.94
C GLY A 108 11.43 12.17 10.47
N GLU A 109 11.86 11.04 9.86
CA GLU A 109 13.24 10.92 9.34
C GLU A 109 13.28 11.18 7.83
N GLU A 110 13.59 12.43 7.46
CA GLU A 110 14.18 12.73 6.15
C GLU A 110 15.61 12.20 6.15
N ILE A 111 15.88 11.16 5.36
CA ILE A 111 17.24 10.78 5.01
C ILE A 111 17.41 10.89 3.50
N ILE A 112 18.49 11.57 3.16
CA ILE A 112 18.95 12.03 1.86
C ILE A 112 19.01 10.85 0.88
N ASP A 113 18.22 10.94 -0.20
CA ASP A 113 18.32 10.07 -1.38
C ASP A 113 19.69 10.28 -2.06
N GLU A 114 20.73 9.57 -1.62
CA GLU A 114 21.93 9.38 -2.45
C GLU A 114 21.69 8.26 -3.48
N VAL A 115 21.02 8.69 -4.56
CA VAL A 115 21.31 8.42 -5.97
C VAL A 115 21.93 7.05 -6.33
N ASP A 116 21.11 6.15 -6.90
CA ASP A 116 21.55 5.39 -8.08
C ASP A 116 20.59 5.67 -9.23
N GLU A 117 21.11 6.40 -10.20
CA GLU A 117 20.46 6.86 -11.43
C GLU A 117 20.25 5.69 -12.39
N LYS A 118 19.00 5.20 -12.50
CA LYS A 118 18.37 4.99 -13.82
C LYS A 118 16.90 5.41 -13.76
N GLN A 119 16.70 6.72 -13.70
CA GLN A 119 15.45 7.37 -14.07
C GLN A 119 15.31 7.38 -15.62
N PRO A 120 14.07 7.49 -16.15
CA PRO A 120 13.52 8.82 -16.29
C PRO A 120 12.13 8.88 -15.63
N VAL A 121 12.08 9.34 -14.38
CA VAL A 121 10.90 10.04 -13.89
C VAL A 121 11.31 11.49 -13.73
N LYS A 122 11.05 12.26 -14.79
CA LYS A 122 11.12 13.72 -14.77
C LYS A 122 10.32 14.24 -13.56
N LYS A 123 11.03 14.79 -12.59
CA LYS A 123 10.48 15.74 -11.61
C LYS A 123 11.02 17.13 -11.93
N SER A 124 10.30 18.13 -11.42
CA SER A 124 10.69 19.54 -11.23
C SER A 124 10.22 20.48 -12.36
N VAL A 125 9.52 21.61 -12.16
CA VAL A 125 9.22 22.44 -10.97
C VAL A 125 7.98 23.37 -11.24
N ARG A 126 7.04 23.41 -10.27
CA ARG A 126 6.20 24.51 -9.64
C ARG A 126 5.95 25.86 -10.39
N PRO A 127 4.79 26.55 -10.20
CA PRO A 127 4.30 27.01 -8.88
C PRO A 127 2.79 26.90 -8.64
N GLY A 128 2.43 26.85 -7.35
CA GLY A 128 1.04 26.85 -6.88
C GLY A 128 0.83 25.76 -5.86
N GLU A 129 0.60 26.18 -4.62
CA GLU A 129 0.01 25.43 -3.50
C GLU A 129 -0.98 24.38 -4.01
N GLU A 130 -0.92 23.13 -3.55
CA GLU A 130 -1.75 22.69 -2.45
C GLU A 130 -1.27 21.30 -1.99
N GLU A 131 -1.48 21.07 -0.69
CA GLU A 131 -1.23 19.83 0.03
C GLU A 131 -1.67 18.60 -0.78
N PHE A 132 -0.73 17.68 -1.02
CA PHE A 132 -1.08 16.33 -1.43
C PHE A 132 -1.73 15.63 -0.24
N GLU A 133 -3.01 15.90 0.00
CA GLU A 133 -3.86 14.98 0.73
C GLU A 133 -3.77 13.62 0.03
N GLU A 134 -3.22 12.63 0.73
CA GLU A 134 -3.26 11.23 0.32
C GLU A 134 -4.70 10.83 0.01
N MET A 135 -5.06 10.76 -1.28
CA MET A 135 -6.42 10.41 -1.66
C MET A 135 -6.67 8.92 -1.40
N SER A 136 -7.37 8.64 -0.30
CA SER A 136 -7.89 7.31 0.05
C SER A 136 -8.60 6.68 -1.14
N THR A 137 -8.54 5.35 -1.24
CA THR A 137 -9.03 4.55 -2.38
C THR A 137 -10.48 4.87 -2.78
N ARG A 138 -11.30 5.38 -1.84
CA ARG A 138 -12.67 5.84 -2.10
C ARG A 138 -12.72 7.13 -2.92
N LYS A 139 -11.87 8.11 -2.62
CA LYS A 139 -11.76 9.38 -3.38
C LYS A 139 -11.37 9.09 -4.83
N ARG A 140 -10.44 8.14 -5.08
CA ARG A 140 -10.04 7.71 -6.43
C ARG A 140 -11.19 7.12 -7.26
N ILE A 141 -12.06 6.33 -6.63
CA ILE A 141 -13.21 5.73 -7.31
C ILE A 141 -14.26 6.81 -7.62
N ILE A 142 -14.52 7.72 -6.69
CA ILE A 142 -15.48 8.82 -6.89
C ILE A 142 -15.04 9.72 -8.05
N VAL A 143 -13.76 10.12 -8.11
CA VAL A 143 -13.24 10.96 -9.19
C VAL A 143 -13.37 10.29 -10.55
N ARG A 144 -13.13 8.97 -10.64
CA ARG A 144 -13.31 8.21 -11.88
C ARG A 144 -14.77 8.16 -12.33
N ILE A 145 -15.69 7.94 -11.41
CA ILE A 145 -17.14 7.91 -11.71
C ILE A 145 -17.61 9.31 -12.14
N LEU A 146 -17.20 10.36 -11.42
CA LEU A 146 -17.56 11.74 -11.73
C LEU A 146 -17.05 12.15 -13.10
N SER A 147 -15.81 11.78 -13.44
CA SER A 147 -15.21 12.02 -14.74
C SER A 147 -15.95 11.29 -15.87
N ALA A 148 -16.40 10.06 -15.64
CA ALA A 148 -17.18 9.30 -16.62
C ALA A 148 -18.56 9.91 -16.85
N ILE A 149 -19.24 10.34 -15.77
CA ILE A 149 -20.55 11.00 -15.86
C ILE A 149 -20.43 12.32 -16.62
N LEU A 150 -19.41 13.12 -16.34
CA LEU A 150 -19.19 14.40 -17.02
C LEU A 150 -18.94 14.21 -18.52
N PHE A 151 -18.18 13.18 -18.90
CA PHE A 151 -17.99 12.84 -20.31
C PHE A 151 -19.30 12.46 -21.01
N ILE A 152 -20.16 11.68 -20.36
CA ILE A 152 -21.48 11.31 -20.90
C ILE A 152 -22.36 12.55 -21.12
N VAL A 153 -22.35 13.51 -20.17
CA VAL A 153 -23.11 14.76 -20.30
C VAL A 153 -22.61 15.60 -21.48
N VAL A 154 -21.29 15.69 -21.69
CA VAL A 154 -20.72 16.42 -22.83
C VAL A 154 -21.15 15.78 -24.15
N VAL A 155 -21.03 14.46 -24.27
CA VAL A 155 -21.45 13.74 -25.49
C VAL A 155 -22.94 13.94 -25.75
N TRP A 156 -23.78 13.84 -24.72
CA TRP A 156 -25.21 14.09 -24.83
C TRP A 156 -25.51 15.53 -25.30
N GLY A 157 -24.82 16.52 -24.75
CA GLY A 157 -24.95 17.92 -25.16
C GLY A 157 -24.57 18.15 -26.63
N VAL A 158 -23.52 17.48 -27.12
CA VAL A 158 -23.14 17.54 -28.54
C VAL A 158 -24.23 16.97 -29.44
N VAL A 159 -24.80 15.80 -29.09
CA VAL A 159 -25.88 15.18 -29.87
C VAL A 159 -27.10 16.10 -29.95
N VAL A 160 -27.56 16.62 -28.81
CA VAL A 160 -28.69 17.57 -28.77
C VAL A 160 -28.38 18.85 -29.54
N GLY A 161 -27.15 19.35 -29.46
CA GLY A 161 -26.72 20.53 -30.20
C GLY A 161 -26.75 20.33 -31.71
N VAL A 162 -26.29 19.17 -32.21
CA VAL A 162 -26.34 18.85 -33.64
C VAL A 162 -27.77 18.69 -34.13
N ASP A 163 -28.64 18.04 -33.34
CA ASP A 163 -30.06 17.92 -33.66
C ASP A 163 -30.76 19.29 -33.71
N TYR A 164 -30.41 20.20 -32.81
CA TYR A 164 -30.92 21.58 -32.78
C TYR A 164 -30.44 22.40 -33.99
N VAL A 165 -29.17 22.30 -34.37
CA VAL A 165 -28.63 22.95 -35.58
C VAL A 165 -29.31 22.39 -36.83
N MET A 166 -29.53 21.08 -36.90
CA MET A 166 -30.26 20.46 -38.00
C MET A 166 -31.72 20.93 -38.08
N ALA A 167 -32.37 21.15 -36.93
CA ALA A 167 -33.71 21.72 -36.88
C ALA A 167 -33.74 23.18 -37.37
N LEU A 168 -32.74 24.00 -37.02
CA LEU A 168 -32.59 25.38 -37.49
C LEU A 168 -32.30 25.46 -39.00
N VAL A 169 -31.44 24.60 -39.52
CA VAL A 169 -31.14 24.54 -40.96
C VAL A 169 -32.37 24.08 -41.74
N LYS A 170 -33.12 23.09 -41.26
CA LYS A 170 -34.38 22.67 -41.88
C LYS A 170 -35.45 23.77 -41.83
N GLY A 171 -35.45 24.62 -40.80
CA GLY A 171 -36.36 25.76 -40.68
C GLY A 171 -36.00 26.97 -41.57
N LEU A 172 -34.76 27.05 -42.07
CA LEU A 172 -34.29 28.14 -42.95
C LEU A 172 -34.35 27.79 -44.45
N PHE A 173 -34.53 26.51 -44.80
CA PHE A 173 -34.62 26.02 -46.18
C PHE A 173 -36.04 25.56 -46.57
N ILE A 174 -37.07 26.07 -45.90
CA ILE A 174 -38.50 25.97 -46.27
C ILE A 174 -39.09 27.36 -46.46
#